data_AF-A8FYE1-F1
#
_entry.id   AF-A8FYE1-F1
#
_cell.length_a   1.000
_cell.length_b   1.000
_cell.length_c   1.000
_cell.angle_alpha   90.00
_cell.angle_beta   90.00
_cell.angle_gamma   90.00
#
_symmetry.space_group_name_H-M   'P 1'
#
loop_
_entity.id
_entity.type
_entity.pdbx_description
1 polymer ?
#
loop_
_entity_poly.entity_id
_entity_poly.type
_entity_poly.pdbx_seq_one_letter_code
_entity_poly.pdbx_strand_id
1 'polypeptide(L)'
;MKSIKNVPNVEFRAPNIQKSGVEVLDLDIFYKKLSQCKFDPSKPHRINYFCFIYITEGEGGHFIDFQYHTFQKGSFIFVNKNQVHAFDLDSRPQGKMINVTEAFFDSILTNIRLPLFTPTHLVSSYLPVLNLSQTLTQTCDALLLEIDRAQTPANSDPLLIQLLFSSLLVALARERKSNTEHLSETQTMRFNQFLLSIEEKFTHTREASAYAEILHISYKSLNQLCKLACDQTAKQLIDAHTILEIKRRLIIDNSQVQEVAYELGFDDVTYFVKFFKRHTLLTPSQFKEYSKAK
;
A
#
# COMPACT_ATOMS: atom_id res chain seq x y z
N MET A 1 -2.68 -25.41 21.72
CA MET A 1 -2.36 -24.03 21.25
C MET A 1 -1.74 -24.11 19.87
N LYS A 2 -2.49 -23.80 18.80
CA LYS A 2 -1.92 -23.73 17.45
C LYS A 2 -1.12 -22.43 17.34
N SER A 3 0.20 -22.54 17.32
CA SER A 3 1.12 -21.46 16.97
C SER A 3 0.78 -20.94 15.58
N ILE A 4 0.46 -19.65 15.47
CA ILE A 4 0.35 -18.98 14.17
C ILE A 4 1.79 -18.93 13.63
N LYS A 5 2.07 -19.76 12.63
CA LYS A 5 3.33 -19.78 11.88
C LYS A 5 3.53 -18.41 11.21
N ASN A 6 4.79 -17.99 11.12
CA ASN A 6 5.27 -16.79 10.43
C ASN A 6 4.44 -16.44 9.21
N VAL A 7 3.96 -15.20 9.15
CA VAL A 7 3.28 -14.70 7.96
C VAL A 7 4.30 -14.62 6.82
N PRO A 8 4.00 -15.21 5.64
CA PRO A 8 4.91 -15.20 4.51
C PRO A 8 5.12 -13.78 4.00
N ASN A 9 6.39 -13.42 3.77
CA ASN A 9 6.72 -12.32 2.87
C ASN A 9 6.58 -12.83 1.44
N VAL A 10 5.57 -12.33 0.74
CA VAL A 10 5.21 -12.79 -0.59
C VAL A 10 5.99 -11.95 -1.58
N GLU A 11 7.09 -12.53 -2.05
CA GLU A 11 7.76 -12.04 -3.24
C GLU A 11 6.84 -12.21 -4.44
N PHE A 12 6.91 -11.24 -5.35
CA PHE A 12 6.26 -11.36 -6.63
C PHE A 12 6.77 -12.63 -7.35
N ARG A 13 5.87 -13.58 -7.58
CA ARG A 13 6.18 -14.85 -8.26
C ARG A 13 5.12 -15.13 -9.30
N ALA A 14 5.42 -14.79 -10.54
CA ALA A 14 4.75 -15.41 -11.68
C ALA A 14 5.76 -16.01 -12.66
N PRO A 15 5.36 -17.08 -13.38
CA PRO A 15 6.27 -17.87 -14.20
C PRO A 15 6.91 -17.12 -15.39
N ASN A 16 6.32 -16.00 -15.84
CA ASN A 16 6.72 -15.31 -17.08
C ASN A 16 7.29 -13.88 -16.88
N ILE A 17 7.70 -13.51 -15.66
CA ILE A 17 8.01 -12.11 -15.28
C ILE A 17 9.38 -11.59 -15.64
N GLN A 18 10.30 -12.36 -16.22
CA GLN A 18 11.67 -11.88 -16.37
C GLN A 18 11.86 -10.69 -17.34
N LYS A 19 10.80 -10.12 -17.97
CA LYS A 19 10.93 -8.97 -18.88
C LYS A 19 9.97 -7.78 -18.68
N SER A 20 8.71 -7.95 -18.27
CA SER A 20 7.71 -6.87 -18.32
C SER A 20 7.51 -6.07 -17.02
N GLY A 21 7.76 -6.67 -15.85
CA GLY A 21 7.56 -6.01 -14.55
C GLY A 21 6.10 -5.75 -14.13
N VAL A 22 5.13 -6.13 -14.97
CA VAL A 22 3.68 -6.12 -14.67
C VAL A 22 3.02 -7.41 -15.15
N GLU A 23 2.07 -7.91 -14.36
CA GLU A 23 1.22 -9.06 -14.65
C GLU A 23 -0.25 -8.65 -14.46
N VAL A 24 -1.09 -8.88 -15.47
CA VAL A 24 -2.55 -8.78 -15.34
C VAL A 24 -3.11 -10.19 -15.48
N LEU A 25 -4.01 -10.57 -14.58
CA LEU A 25 -4.72 -11.84 -14.65
C LEU A 25 -6.16 -11.71 -14.18
N ASP A 26 -7.04 -12.53 -14.71
CA ASP A 26 -8.41 -12.62 -14.19
C ASP A 26 -8.42 -13.27 -12.80
N LEU A 27 -9.29 -12.80 -11.91
CA LEU A 27 -9.44 -13.36 -10.56
C LEU A 27 -9.79 -14.86 -10.59
N ASP A 28 -10.50 -15.33 -11.60
CA ASP A 28 -10.76 -16.76 -11.82
C ASP A 28 -9.48 -17.59 -12.00
N ILE A 29 -8.47 -17.02 -12.67
CA ILE A 29 -7.16 -17.66 -12.82
C ILE A 29 -6.45 -17.70 -11.47
N PHE A 30 -6.54 -16.63 -10.68
CA PHE A 30 -6.03 -16.61 -9.31
C PHE A 30 -6.68 -17.69 -8.44
N TYR A 31 -8.01 -17.80 -8.46
CA TYR A 31 -8.74 -18.82 -7.69
C TYR A 31 -8.35 -20.25 -8.06
N LYS A 32 -8.14 -20.53 -9.36
CA LYS A 32 -7.67 -21.84 -9.84
C LYS A 32 -6.25 -22.17 -9.36
N LYS A 33 -5.43 -21.15 -9.11
CA LYS A 33 -4.04 -21.28 -8.64
C LYS A 33 -3.89 -21.31 -7.11
N LEU A 34 -4.97 -21.15 -6.33
CA LEU A 34 -4.90 -21.14 -4.86
C LEU A 34 -4.21 -22.37 -4.26
N SER A 35 -4.42 -23.56 -4.86
CA SER A 35 -3.78 -24.80 -4.41
C SER A 35 -2.26 -24.84 -4.63
N GLN A 36 -1.73 -23.94 -5.47
CA GLN A 36 -0.30 -23.81 -5.77
C GLN A 36 0.37 -22.75 -4.89
N CYS A 37 -0.40 -21.96 -4.15
CA CYS A 37 0.14 -20.96 -3.24
C CYS A 37 0.86 -21.63 -2.07
N LYS A 38 2.07 -21.15 -1.74
CA LYS A 38 2.85 -21.63 -0.59
C LYS A 38 2.25 -21.22 0.76
N PHE A 39 1.17 -20.43 0.73
CA PHE A 39 0.47 -19.89 1.87
C PHE A 39 -1.01 -19.70 1.53
N ASP A 40 -1.83 -19.48 2.54
CA ASP A 40 -3.26 -19.21 2.40
C ASP A 40 -3.50 -17.69 2.17
N PRO A 41 -3.93 -17.25 0.97
CA PRO A 41 -4.14 -15.84 0.69
C PRO A 41 -5.34 -15.21 1.44
N SER A 42 -6.19 -16.03 2.06
CA SER A 42 -7.25 -15.54 2.95
C SER A 42 -6.72 -15.14 4.33
N LYS A 43 -5.47 -15.47 4.64
CA LYS A 43 -4.79 -15.01 5.86
C LYS A 43 -3.96 -13.75 5.57
N PRO A 44 -3.81 -12.84 6.55
CA PRO A 44 -2.96 -11.68 6.42
C PRO A 44 -1.55 -12.05 5.94
N HIS A 45 -1.10 -11.44 4.84
CA HIS A 45 0.22 -11.61 4.26
C HIS A 45 0.78 -10.29 3.75
N ARG A 46 2.11 -10.16 3.77
CA ARG A 46 2.80 -8.95 3.30
C ARG A 46 3.28 -9.15 1.87
N ILE A 47 3.06 -8.16 1.02
CA ILE A 47 3.57 -8.13 -0.35
C ILE A 47 4.72 -7.13 -0.48
N ASN A 48 5.71 -7.43 -1.32
CA ASN A 48 6.83 -6.53 -1.62
C ASN A 48 6.71 -5.84 -3.00
N TYR A 49 5.52 -5.89 -3.59
CA TYR A 49 5.14 -5.33 -4.88
C TYR A 49 3.81 -4.57 -4.74
N PHE A 50 3.36 -3.90 -5.78
CA PHE A 50 2.04 -3.26 -5.81
C PHE A 50 1.00 -4.24 -6.35
N CYS A 51 -0.13 -4.39 -5.66
CA CYS A 51 -1.25 -5.20 -6.11
C CYS A 51 -2.49 -4.32 -6.25
N PHE A 52 -3.11 -4.35 -7.42
CA PHE A 52 -4.37 -3.70 -7.70
C PHE A 52 -5.42 -4.75 -8.02
N ILE A 53 -6.65 -4.55 -7.54
CA ILE A 53 -7.75 -5.49 -7.80
C ILE A 53 -8.94 -4.70 -8.31
N TYR A 54 -9.31 -4.95 -9.56
CA TYR A 54 -10.45 -4.32 -10.20
C TYR A 54 -11.63 -5.28 -10.22
N ILE A 55 -12.74 -4.91 -9.58
CA ILE A 55 -13.93 -5.75 -9.41
C ILE A 55 -14.92 -5.45 -10.53
N THR A 56 -15.18 -6.43 -11.40
CA THR A 56 -16.14 -6.31 -12.51
C THR A 56 -17.51 -6.84 -12.12
N GLU A 57 -17.60 -7.81 -11.21
CA GLU A 57 -18.84 -8.31 -10.61
C GLU A 57 -18.64 -8.79 -9.17
N GLY A 58 -19.71 -8.73 -8.37
CA GLY A 58 -19.71 -9.17 -6.97
C GLY A 58 -19.46 -8.05 -5.96
N GLU A 59 -19.49 -8.42 -4.68
CA GLU A 59 -19.24 -7.56 -3.52
C GLU A 59 -18.58 -8.38 -2.41
N GLY A 60 -17.94 -7.71 -1.46
CA GLY A 60 -17.23 -8.39 -0.38
C GLY A 60 -16.35 -7.46 0.45
N GLY A 61 -15.42 -8.05 1.21
CA GLY A 61 -14.46 -7.31 2.02
C GLY A 61 -13.02 -7.62 1.63
N HIS A 62 -12.14 -6.62 1.65
CA HIS A 62 -10.70 -6.81 1.51
C HIS A 62 -9.99 -6.30 2.76
N PHE A 63 -9.18 -7.15 3.39
CA PHE A 63 -8.44 -6.77 4.58
C PHE A 63 -7.15 -6.05 4.18
N ILE A 64 -6.89 -4.86 4.74
CA ILE A 64 -5.64 -4.11 4.59
C ILE A 64 -5.28 -3.50 5.95
N ASP A 65 -4.07 -3.74 6.45
CA ASP A 65 -3.51 -3.08 7.63
C ASP A 65 -4.44 -3.01 8.85
N PHE A 66 -4.99 -4.16 9.24
CA PHE A 66 -5.90 -4.31 10.39
C PHE A 66 -7.31 -3.74 10.21
N GLN A 67 -7.68 -3.34 8.98
CA GLN A 67 -9.01 -2.85 8.63
C GLN A 67 -9.60 -3.67 7.48
N TYR A 68 -10.93 -3.85 7.51
CA TYR A 68 -11.68 -4.42 6.40
C TYR A 68 -12.31 -3.29 5.60
N HIS A 69 -12.09 -3.31 4.29
CA HIS A 69 -12.67 -2.37 3.34
C HIS A 69 -13.68 -3.09 2.45
N THR A 70 -14.91 -2.62 2.45
CA THR A 70 -15.96 -3.16 1.58
C THR A 70 -15.71 -2.75 0.14
N PHE A 71 -15.95 -3.66 -0.79
CA PHE A 71 -15.92 -3.41 -2.23
C PHE A 71 -17.21 -3.92 -2.88
N GLN A 72 -17.48 -3.43 -4.09
CA GLN A 72 -18.61 -3.80 -4.93
C GLN A 72 -18.19 -3.77 -6.41
N LYS A 73 -19.12 -4.09 -7.32
CA LYS A 73 -18.93 -3.92 -8.76
C LYS A 73 -18.46 -2.50 -9.09
N GLY A 74 -17.39 -2.38 -9.89
CA GLY A 74 -16.76 -1.11 -10.23
C GLY A 74 -15.83 -0.56 -9.16
N SER A 75 -15.54 -1.32 -8.09
CA SER A 75 -14.49 -0.97 -7.14
C SER A 75 -13.10 -1.30 -7.67
N PHE A 76 -12.14 -0.43 -7.38
CA PHE A 76 -10.72 -0.61 -7.64
C PHE A 76 -9.96 -0.55 -6.31
N ILE A 77 -9.34 -1.66 -5.93
CA ILE A 77 -8.64 -1.85 -4.66
C ILE A 77 -7.15 -1.65 -4.91
N PHE A 78 -6.49 -0.98 -3.98
CA PHE A 78 -5.08 -0.61 -4.05
C PHE A 78 -4.37 -1.18 -2.83
N VAL A 79 -3.41 -2.07 -3.04
CA VAL A 79 -2.51 -2.60 -2.02
C VAL A 79 -1.09 -2.18 -2.40
N ASN A 80 -0.51 -1.29 -1.60
CA ASN A 80 0.86 -0.83 -1.81
C ASN A 80 1.88 -1.89 -1.36
N LYS A 81 3.11 -1.70 -1.83
CA LYS A 81 4.27 -2.41 -1.31
C LYS A 81 4.34 -2.30 0.22
N ASN A 82 4.76 -3.38 0.87
CA ASN A 82 4.89 -3.56 2.31
C ASN A 82 3.58 -3.57 3.10
N GLN A 83 2.42 -3.34 2.48
CA GLN A 83 1.15 -3.49 3.16
C GLN A 83 0.83 -4.96 3.43
N VAL A 84 0.11 -5.18 4.52
CA VAL A 84 -0.40 -6.50 4.89
C VAL A 84 -1.85 -6.56 4.48
N HIS A 85 -2.21 -7.56 3.69
CA HIS A 85 -3.58 -7.72 3.21
C HIS A 85 -4.04 -9.18 3.25
N ALA A 86 -5.35 -9.39 3.10
CA ALA A 86 -5.94 -10.72 2.95
C ALA A 86 -7.17 -10.65 2.05
N PHE A 87 -7.34 -11.68 1.22
CA PHE A 87 -8.50 -11.81 0.35
C PHE A 87 -9.69 -12.39 1.13
N ASP A 88 -10.89 -11.90 0.86
CA ASP A 88 -12.11 -12.65 1.11
C ASP A 88 -12.30 -13.66 -0.03
N LEU A 89 -12.03 -14.93 0.26
CA LEU A 89 -12.16 -16.03 -0.71
C LEU A 89 -13.55 -16.68 -0.70
N ASP A 90 -14.45 -16.24 0.18
CA ASP A 90 -15.82 -16.73 0.28
C ASP A 90 -16.72 -16.01 -0.74
N SER A 91 -16.55 -14.69 -0.90
CA SER A 91 -17.34 -13.89 -1.84
C SER A 91 -17.02 -14.13 -3.32
N ARG A 92 -15.77 -14.51 -3.64
CA ARG A 92 -15.27 -14.82 -5.01
C ARG A 92 -15.77 -13.84 -6.09
N PRO A 93 -15.48 -12.54 -5.97
CA PRO A 93 -15.82 -11.58 -7.02
C PRO A 93 -15.13 -11.91 -8.36
N GLN A 94 -15.73 -11.45 -9.46
CA GLN A 94 -15.08 -11.45 -10.76
C GLN A 94 -14.33 -10.14 -10.98
N GLY A 95 -13.26 -10.19 -11.75
CA GLY A 95 -12.43 -9.02 -11.98
C GLY A 95 -11.03 -9.35 -12.44
N LYS A 96 -10.15 -8.35 -12.37
CA LYS A 96 -8.73 -8.46 -12.71
C LYS A 96 -7.86 -8.14 -11.52
N MET A 97 -6.81 -8.93 -11.33
CA MET A 97 -5.71 -8.65 -10.42
C MET A 97 -4.50 -8.18 -11.24
N ILE A 98 -3.89 -7.09 -10.82
CA ILE A 98 -2.76 -6.47 -11.49
C ILE A 98 -1.62 -6.36 -10.49
N ASN A 99 -0.54 -7.07 -10.74
CA ASN A 99 0.64 -7.08 -9.89
C ASN A 99 1.78 -6.36 -10.59
N VAL A 100 2.46 -5.47 -9.88
CA VAL A 100 3.46 -4.56 -10.46
C VAL A 100 4.70 -4.53 -9.60
N THR A 101 5.87 -4.78 -10.20
CA THR A 101 7.14 -4.67 -9.50
C THR A 101 7.48 -3.22 -9.21
N GLU A 102 8.26 -3.00 -8.15
CA GLU A 102 8.78 -1.66 -7.81
C GLU A 102 9.55 -1.03 -8.97
N ALA A 103 10.49 -1.77 -9.59
CA ALA A 103 11.28 -1.25 -10.71
C ALA A 103 10.41 -0.78 -11.90
N PHE A 104 9.35 -1.51 -12.24
CA PHE A 104 8.43 -1.08 -13.29
C PHE A 104 7.65 0.16 -12.86
N PHE A 105 7.15 0.15 -11.63
CA PHE A 105 6.39 1.27 -11.07
C PHE A 105 7.22 2.56 -11.03
N ASP A 106 8.48 2.51 -10.60
CA ASP A 106 9.40 3.64 -10.56
C ASP A 106 9.70 4.19 -11.97
N SER A 107 9.82 3.30 -12.96
CA SER A 107 10.03 3.70 -14.35
C SER A 107 8.83 4.50 -14.91
N ILE A 108 7.63 4.20 -14.41
CA ILE A 108 6.40 4.91 -14.76
C ILE A 108 6.32 6.26 -14.04
N LEU A 109 6.62 6.30 -12.74
CA LEU A 109 6.59 7.54 -11.96
C LEU A 109 7.58 8.60 -12.48
N THR A 110 8.73 8.16 -12.98
CA THR A 110 9.73 9.05 -13.62
C THR A 110 9.13 9.81 -14.81
N ASN A 111 8.23 9.17 -15.56
CA ASN A 111 7.65 9.70 -16.78
C ASN A 111 6.35 10.49 -16.55
N ILE A 112 5.59 10.14 -15.52
CA ILE A 112 4.24 10.67 -15.35
C ILE A 112 4.20 11.96 -14.51
N ARG A 113 5.22 12.31 -13.72
CA ARG A 113 5.22 13.48 -12.80
C ARG A 113 3.96 13.59 -11.92
N LEU A 114 3.20 12.51 -11.76
CA LEU A 114 1.98 12.57 -10.99
C LEU A 114 2.24 12.15 -9.54
N PRO A 115 1.62 12.84 -8.57
CA PRO A 115 1.86 12.62 -7.16
C PRO A 115 1.19 11.37 -6.56
N LEU A 116 0.75 10.44 -7.41
CA LEU A 116 -0.42 9.61 -7.15
C LEU A 116 -0.19 8.39 -6.27
N PHE A 117 1.07 8.04 -6.08
CA PHE A 117 1.44 6.83 -5.37
C PHE A 117 2.64 7.08 -4.48
N THR A 118 2.58 8.21 -3.79
CA THR A 118 3.17 8.24 -2.47
C THR A 118 2.56 7.17 -1.59
N PRO A 119 3.24 6.81 -0.49
CA PRO A 119 2.67 5.97 0.53
C PRO A 119 1.56 6.73 1.27
N THR A 120 0.48 7.02 0.55
CA THR A 120 -0.71 7.72 0.98
C THR A 120 -1.43 6.92 2.04
N HIS A 121 -1.16 5.61 2.18
CA HIS A 121 -1.60 4.79 3.30
C HIS A 121 -1.13 5.32 4.67
N LEU A 122 -0.15 6.23 4.69
CA LEU A 122 0.29 6.94 5.89
C LEU A 122 -0.56 8.16 6.23
N VAL A 123 -1.39 8.59 5.29
CA VAL A 123 -2.31 9.72 5.42
C VAL A 123 -3.67 9.21 5.85
N SER A 124 -4.28 9.88 6.84
CA SER A 124 -5.60 9.50 7.36
C SER A 124 -6.73 9.50 6.31
N SER A 125 -6.55 10.21 5.20
CA SER A 125 -7.49 10.23 4.07
C SER A 125 -7.25 9.13 3.03
N TYR A 126 -6.42 8.13 3.33
CA TYR A 126 -6.19 7.00 2.43
C TYR A 126 -7.47 6.22 2.17
N LEU A 127 -7.84 6.13 0.89
CA LEU A 127 -8.94 5.30 0.42
C LEU A 127 -8.35 4.14 -0.38
N PRO A 128 -8.12 2.96 0.26
CA PRO A 128 -7.61 1.79 -0.45
C PRO A 128 -8.61 1.24 -1.47
N VAL A 129 -9.89 1.59 -1.37
CA VAL A 129 -10.94 1.21 -2.31
C VAL A 129 -11.51 2.47 -2.95
N LEU A 130 -11.46 2.54 -4.28
CA LEU A 130 -12.07 3.59 -5.08
C LEU A 130 -13.28 3.01 -5.81
N ASN A 131 -14.44 3.66 -5.71
CA ASN A 131 -15.59 3.32 -6.53
C ASN A 131 -15.55 4.15 -7.81
N LEU A 132 -15.45 3.49 -8.96
CA LEU A 132 -15.29 4.19 -10.23
C LEU A 132 -16.61 4.76 -10.72
N SER A 133 -16.56 5.93 -11.35
CA SER A 133 -17.66 6.43 -12.18
C SER A 133 -17.90 5.51 -13.38
N GLN A 134 -19.09 5.56 -13.98
CA GLN A 134 -19.40 4.72 -15.15
C GLN A 134 -18.44 4.99 -16.32
N THR A 135 -18.09 6.25 -16.57
CA THR A 135 -17.13 6.65 -17.61
C THR A 135 -15.73 6.11 -17.33
N LEU A 136 -15.27 6.16 -16.08
CA LEU A 136 -13.97 5.62 -15.72
C LEU A 136 -13.95 4.09 -15.77
N THR A 137 -15.05 3.43 -15.38
CA THR A 137 -15.22 1.97 -15.52
C THR A 137 -14.94 1.53 -16.96
N GLN A 138 -15.59 2.17 -17.95
CA GLN A 138 -15.36 1.88 -19.37
C GLN A 138 -13.91 2.11 -19.81
N THR A 139 -13.28 3.15 -19.27
CA THR A 139 -11.87 3.48 -19.55
C THR A 139 -10.94 2.40 -18.98
N CYS A 140 -11.17 1.97 -17.74
CA CYS A 140 -10.42 0.89 -17.10
C CYS A 140 -10.61 -0.44 -17.85
N ASP A 141 -11.83 -0.78 -18.26
CA ASP A 141 -12.12 -1.99 -19.04
C ASP A 141 -11.31 -2.00 -20.34
N ALA A 142 -11.33 -0.90 -21.10
CA ALA A 142 -10.61 -0.79 -22.37
C ALA A 142 -9.08 -0.88 -22.18
N LEU A 143 -8.53 -0.14 -21.22
CA LEU A 143 -7.09 -0.13 -20.96
C LEU A 143 -6.59 -1.49 -20.48
N LEU A 144 -7.31 -2.14 -19.56
CA LEU A 144 -6.93 -3.45 -19.05
C LEU A 144 -7.03 -4.55 -20.11
N LEU A 145 -8.00 -4.46 -21.02
CA LEU A 145 -8.09 -5.36 -22.16
C LEU A 145 -6.89 -5.21 -23.09
N GLU A 146 -6.46 -3.98 -23.40
CA GLU A 146 -5.29 -3.75 -24.25
C GLU A 146 -3.97 -4.15 -23.55
N ILE A 147 -3.84 -3.95 -22.24
CA ILE A 147 -2.69 -4.44 -21.46
C ILE A 147 -2.63 -5.98 -21.52
N ASP A 148 -3.75 -6.65 -21.32
CA ASP A 148 -3.85 -8.11 -21.37
C ASP A 148 -3.43 -8.66 -22.74
N ARG A 149 -3.91 -8.03 -23.83
CA ARG A 149 -3.49 -8.35 -25.21
C ARG A 149 -1.99 -8.15 -25.42
N ALA A 150 -1.46 -7.02 -24.95
CA ALA A 150 -0.05 -6.67 -25.06
C ALA A 150 0.87 -7.54 -24.17
N GLN A 151 0.34 -8.29 -23.20
CA GLN A 151 1.13 -9.25 -22.39
C GLN A 151 1.28 -10.63 -23.05
N THR A 152 0.58 -10.88 -24.16
CA THR A 152 0.68 -12.18 -24.85
C THR A 152 2.06 -12.32 -25.54
N PRO A 153 2.70 -13.50 -25.52
CA PRO A 153 4.04 -13.68 -26.09
C PRO A 153 4.18 -13.28 -27.57
N ALA A 154 3.10 -13.38 -28.34
CA ALA A 154 3.07 -13.03 -29.76
C ALA A 154 3.08 -11.51 -30.01
N ASN A 155 2.58 -10.70 -29.07
CA ASN A 155 2.39 -9.25 -29.22
C ASN A 155 3.05 -8.45 -28.08
N SER A 156 4.02 -9.04 -27.39
CA SER A 156 4.64 -8.42 -26.21
C SER A 156 5.44 -7.17 -26.57
N ASP A 157 4.89 -6.00 -26.23
CA ASP A 157 5.58 -4.71 -26.31
C ASP A 157 5.64 -4.04 -24.93
N PRO A 158 6.80 -4.08 -24.24
CA PRO A 158 6.97 -3.47 -22.93
C PRO A 158 6.69 -1.96 -22.89
N LEU A 159 6.99 -1.23 -23.97
CA LEU A 159 6.73 0.21 -24.03
C LEU A 159 5.23 0.49 -24.12
N LEU A 160 4.51 -0.26 -24.96
CA LEU A 160 3.05 -0.15 -25.05
C LEU A 160 2.39 -0.47 -23.71
N ILE A 161 2.78 -1.56 -23.05
CA ILE A 161 2.28 -1.91 -21.71
C ILE A 161 2.55 -0.77 -20.73
N GLN A 162 3.76 -0.21 -20.74
CA GLN A 162 4.13 0.91 -19.89
C GLN A 162 3.24 2.13 -20.13
N LEU A 163 2.98 2.51 -21.39
CA LEU A 163 2.12 3.64 -21.75
C LEU A 163 0.64 3.42 -21.40
N LEU A 164 0.13 2.21 -21.60
CA LEU A 164 -1.25 1.86 -21.26
C LEU A 164 -1.45 1.85 -19.74
N PHE A 165 -0.52 1.23 -19.00
CA PHE A 165 -0.58 1.21 -17.54
C PHE A 165 -0.39 2.62 -16.98
N SER A 166 0.47 3.43 -17.58
CA SER A 166 0.62 4.85 -17.26
C SER A 166 -0.72 5.58 -17.38
N SER A 167 -1.41 5.40 -18.50
CA SER A 167 -2.72 5.99 -18.76
C SER A 167 -3.78 5.55 -17.76
N LEU A 168 -3.78 4.27 -17.38
CA LEU A 168 -4.67 3.71 -16.36
C LEU A 168 -4.45 4.40 -15.01
N LEU A 169 -3.19 4.52 -14.58
CA LEU A 169 -2.84 5.18 -13.32
C LEU A 169 -3.27 6.65 -13.32
N VAL A 170 -3.06 7.38 -14.42
CA VAL A 170 -3.51 8.78 -14.57
C VAL A 170 -5.03 8.91 -14.47
N ALA A 171 -5.78 7.97 -15.07
CA ALA A 171 -7.24 7.99 -15.05
C ALA A 171 -7.79 7.74 -13.63
N LEU A 172 -7.30 6.70 -12.95
CA LEU A 172 -7.69 6.36 -11.57
C LEU A 172 -7.41 7.51 -10.59
N ALA A 173 -6.29 8.17 -10.81
CA ALA A 173 -5.85 9.29 -10.03
C ALA A 173 -6.70 10.54 -10.11
N ARG A 174 -7.22 10.85 -11.30
CA ARG A 174 -8.13 11.99 -11.49
C ARG A 174 -9.44 11.79 -10.73
N GLU A 175 -9.88 10.55 -10.59
CA GLU A 175 -11.11 10.18 -9.88
C GLU A 175 -10.92 10.13 -8.36
N ARG A 176 -9.73 9.76 -7.88
CA ARG A 176 -9.33 10.01 -6.49
C ARG A 176 -9.22 11.52 -6.28
N LYS A 177 -10.35 12.22 -6.11
CA LYS A 177 -10.39 13.62 -5.67
C LYS A 177 -9.44 13.77 -4.51
N SER A 178 -8.31 14.43 -4.74
CA SER A 178 -7.26 14.48 -3.75
C SER A 178 -7.61 15.57 -2.76
N ASN A 179 -7.54 15.29 -1.46
CA ASN A 179 -7.51 16.35 -0.45
C ASN A 179 -6.31 17.31 -0.65
N THR A 180 -5.38 16.97 -1.55
CA THR A 180 -4.28 17.84 -2.01
C THR A 180 -4.66 18.78 -3.16
N GLU A 181 -5.94 18.93 -3.53
CA GLU A 181 -6.38 19.94 -4.52
C GLU A 181 -5.91 21.37 -4.16
N HIS A 182 -5.56 21.60 -2.89
CA HIS A 182 -5.02 22.87 -2.39
C HIS A 182 -3.49 23.02 -2.52
N LEU A 183 -2.77 21.96 -2.92
CA LEU A 183 -1.31 22.01 -3.07
C LEU A 183 -0.91 22.41 -4.50
N SER A 184 0.12 23.25 -4.61
CA SER A 184 0.82 23.42 -5.88
C SER A 184 1.57 22.15 -6.28
N GLU A 185 1.94 22.02 -7.56
CA GLU A 185 2.74 20.89 -8.06
C GLU A 185 4.03 20.70 -7.24
N THR A 186 4.76 21.80 -6.97
CA THR A 186 5.98 21.79 -6.15
C THR A 186 5.71 21.37 -4.71
N GLN A 187 4.62 21.84 -4.11
CA GLN A 187 4.24 21.44 -2.75
C GLN A 187 3.91 19.95 -2.70
N THR A 188 3.18 19.46 -3.69
CA THR A 188 2.82 18.05 -3.79
C THR A 188 4.08 17.19 -3.95
N MET A 189 5.01 17.57 -4.83
CA MET A 189 6.29 16.88 -4.97
C MET A 189 7.08 16.81 -3.65
N ARG A 190 7.16 17.92 -2.90
CA ARG A 190 7.85 17.96 -1.59
C ARG A 190 7.15 17.12 -0.53
N PHE A 191 5.82 17.17 -0.48
CA PHE A 191 5.04 16.35 0.44
C PHE A 191 5.27 14.87 0.14
N ASN A 192 5.42 14.54 -1.14
CA ASN A 192 5.70 13.19 -1.56
C ASN A 192 7.09 12.70 -1.17
N GLN A 193 8.11 13.54 -1.38
CA GLN A 193 9.46 13.26 -0.90
C GLN A 193 9.52 13.08 0.62
N PHE A 194 8.70 13.84 1.36
CA PHE A 194 8.57 13.66 2.81
C PHE A 194 8.04 12.27 3.16
N LEU A 195 6.92 11.86 2.56
CA LEU A 195 6.30 10.57 2.82
C LEU A 195 7.24 9.39 2.50
N LEU A 196 7.95 9.45 1.37
CA LEU A 196 8.98 8.45 1.00
C LEU A 196 10.12 8.43 2.02
N SER A 197 10.59 9.60 2.46
CA SER A 197 11.65 9.68 3.47
C SER A 197 11.23 9.03 4.78
N ILE A 198 9.95 9.12 5.18
CA ILE A 198 9.44 8.44 6.38
C ILE A 198 9.66 6.93 6.24
N GLU A 199 9.18 6.32 5.15
CA GLU A 199 9.31 4.87 4.94
C GLU A 199 10.76 4.38 4.99
N GLU A 200 11.69 5.17 4.46
CA GLU A 200 13.11 4.81 4.42
C GLU A 200 13.81 5.00 5.77
N LYS A 201 13.46 6.05 6.53
CA LYS A 201 14.30 6.56 7.63
C LYS A 201 13.66 6.50 9.02
N PHE A 202 12.40 6.08 9.16
CA PHE A 202 11.70 6.07 10.45
C PHE A 202 12.37 5.24 11.55
N THR A 203 13.16 4.23 11.18
CA THR A 203 13.95 3.41 12.12
C THR A 203 15.18 4.15 12.66
N HIS A 204 15.68 5.14 11.93
CA HIS A 204 16.88 5.91 12.28
C HIS A 204 16.54 7.21 13.00
N THR A 205 15.49 7.89 12.58
CA THR A 205 15.03 9.13 13.21
C THR A 205 13.52 9.22 13.21
N ARG A 206 12.98 9.80 14.30
CA ARG A 206 11.55 10.11 14.45
C ARG A 206 11.32 11.60 14.69
N GLU A 207 12.36 12.40 14.48
CA GLU A 207 12.33 13.85 14.66
C GLU A 207 11.95 14.53 13.37
N ALA A 208 10.85 15.27 13.39
CA ALA A 208 10.38 15.99 12.21
C ALA A 208 11.34 17.10 11.73
N SER A 209 12.25 17.58 12.58
CA SER A 209 13.37 18.46 12.20
C SER A 209 14.33 17.78 11.22
N ALA A 210 14.74 16.54 11.50
CA ALA A 210 15.64 15.78 10.64
C ALA A 210 15.04 15.57 9.23
N TYR A 211 13.74 15.33 9.14
CA TYR A 211 13.04 15.25 7.85
C TYR A 211 12.99 16.59 7.12
N ALA A 212 12.82 17.70 7.85
CA ALA A 212 12.84 19.04 7.25
C ALA A 212 14.22 19.36 6.66
N GLU A 213 15.29 18.96 7.34
CA GLU A 213 16.68 19.09 6.84
C GLU A 213 16.92 18.27 5.57
N ILE A 214 16.46 17.01 5.53
CA ILE A 214 16.53 16.15 4.33
C ILE A 214 15.84 16.80 3.12
N LEU A 215 14.74 17.52 3.36
CA LEU A 215 13.97 18.19 2.32
C LEU A 215 14.45 19.62 2.04
N HIS A 216 15.50 20.08 2.72
CA HIS A 216 16.02 21.45 2.63
C HIS A 216 14.96 22.53 2.88
N ILE A 217 14.06 22.32 3.85
CA ILE A 217 13.04 23.28 4.27
C ILE A 217 13.04 23.47 5.79
N SER A 218 12.40 24.53 6.29
CA SER A 218 12.25 24.70 7.73
C SER A 218 11.22 23.72 8.31
N TYR A 219 11.37 23.34 9.58
CA TYR A 219 10.37 22.55 10.32
C TYR A 219 8.97 23.17 10.26
N LYS A 220 8.89 24.51 10.36
CA LYS A 220 7.63 25.25 10.24
C LYS A 220 7.00 25.05 8.86
N SER A 221 7.79 25.15 7.80
CA SER A 221 7.34 24.93 6.41
C SER A 221 6.88 23.49 6.19
N LEU A 222 7.60 22.50 6.73
CA LEU A 222 7.21 21.09 6.63
C LEU A 222 5.86 20.83 7.33
N ASN A 223 5.67 21.37 8.54
CA ASN A 223 4.40 21.25 9.24
C ASN A 223 3.24 21.93 8.50
N GLN A 224 3.46 23.13 7.96
CA GLN A 224 2.46 23.82 7.15
C GLN A 224 2.10 23.00 5.91
N LEU A 225 3.09 22.41 5.24
CA LEU A 225 2.87 21.55 4.09
C LEU A 225 2.01 20.33 4.45
N CYS A 226 2.34 19.63 5.53
CA CYS A 226 1.55 18.47 5.99
C CYS A 226 0.11 18.88 6.35
N LYS A 227 -0.05 20.04 7.00
CA LYS A 227 -1.37 20.58 7.37
C LYS A 227 -2.22 20.93 6.15
N LEU A 228 -1.61 21.55 5.13
CA LEU A 228 -2.29 21.83 3.86
C LEU A 228 -2.63 20.55 3.09
N ALA A 229 -1.77 19.53 3.17
CA ALA A 229 -1.95 18.29 2.42
C ALA A 229 -3.03 17.37 3.01
N CYS A 230 -3.11 17.28 4.34
CA CYS A 230 -3.91 16.25 5.01
C CYS A 230 -4.39 16.62 6.43
N ASP A 231 -4.28 17.88 6.84
CA ASP A 231 -4.60 18.35 8.19
C ASP A 231 -3.88 17.60 9.34
N GLN A 232 -2.70 17.04 9.07
CA GLN A 232 -1.84 16.43 10.07
C GLN A 232 -0.49 17.15 10.16
N THR A 233 0.14 17.15 11.33
CA THR A 233 1.52 17.62 11.48
C THR A 233 2.50 16.58 10.97
N ALA A 234 3.72 17.01 10.64
CA ALA A 234 4.78 16.10 10.21
C ALA A 234 5.05 15.01 11.26
N LYS A 235 5.03 15.39 12.55
CA LYS A 235 5.21 14.45 13.66
C LYS A 235 4.08 13.42 13.74
N GLN A 236 2.83 13.84 13.51
CA GLN A 236 1.69 12.92 13.49
C GLN A 236 1.82 11.88 12.38
N LEU A 237 2.29 12.27 11.19
CA LEU A 237 2.50 11.35 10.07
C LEU A 237 3.63 10.35 10.36
N ILE A 238 4.76 10.81 10.91
CA ILE A 238 5.89 9.95 11.32
C ILE A 238 5.43 8.94 12.38
N ASP A 239 4.71 9.42 13.41
CA ASP A 239 4.23 8.56 14.49
C ASP A 239 3.20 7.55 13.99
N ALA A 240 2.31 7.94 13.07
CA ALA A 240 1.32 7.04 12.46
C ALA A 240 1.99 5.90 11.68
N HIS A 241 2.98 6.23 10.83
CA HIS A 241 3.78 5.23 10.11
C HIS A 241 4.50 4.28 11.09
N THR A 242 5.19 4.84 12.08
CA THR A 242 5.93 4.06 13.07
C THR A 242 5.00 3.11 13.83
N ILE A 243 3.83 3.57 14.26
CA ILE A 243 2.85 2.74 14.96
C ILE A 243 2.32 1.62 14.07
N LEU A 244 2.03 1.91 12.79
CA LEU A 244 1.59 0.89 11.84
C LEU A 244 2.65 -0.20 11.68
N GLU A 245 3.91 0.19 11.53
CA GLU A 245 5.06 -0.70 11.41
C GLU A 245 5.31 -1.54 12.68
N ILE A 246 5.06 -0.96 13.86
CA ILE A 246 5.06 -1.72 15.12
C ILE A 246 3.95 -2.77 15.11
N LYS A 247 2.72 -2.39 14.77
CA LYS A 247 1.58 -3.32 14.74
C LYS A 247 1.85 -4.47 13.77
N ARG A 248 2.37 -4.18 12.58
CA ARG A 248 2.78 -5.18 11.59
C ARG A 248 3.78 -6.16 12.21
N ARG A 249 4.91 -5.71 12.77
CA ARG A 249 5.90 -6.61 13.40
C ARG A 249 5.33 -7.45 14.55
N LEU A 250 4.53 -6.85 15.41
CA LEU A 250 3.98 -7.53 16.60
C LEU A 250 2.99 -8.64 16.26
N ILE A 251 2.13 -8.44 15.25
CA ILE A 251 1.05 -9.38 14.91
C ILE A 251 1.45 -10.32 13.78
N ILE A 252 2.08 -9.76 12.75
CA ILE A 252 2.32 -10.43 11.48
C ILE A 252 3.62 -11.22 11.55
N ASP A 253 4.69 -10.56 11.99
CA ASP A 253 6.00 -11.18 12.15
C ASP A 253 6.10 -11.93 13.50
N ASN A 254 5.10 -11.74 14.39
CA ASN A 254 5.00 -12.28 15.75
C ASN A 254 6.24 -11.98 16.62
N SER A 255 7.01 -10.96 16.27
CA SER A 255 8.26 -10.55 16.92
C SER A 255 8.07 -10.23 18.40
N GLN A 256 9.14 -10.37 19.19
CA GLN A 256 9.10 -10.04 20.61
C GLN A 256 9.07 -8.52 20.80
N VAL A 257 8.35 -8.06 21.83
CA VAL A 257 8.18 -6.61 22.11
C VAL A 257 9.53 -5.89 22.22
N GLN A 258 10.50 -6.53 22.86
CA GLN A 258 11.85 -5.99 23.03
C GLN A 258 12.64 -5.92 21.72
N GLU A 259 12.53 -6.95 20.87
CA GLU A 259 13.16 -6.99 19.55
C GLU A 259 12.63 -5.87 18.65
N VAL A 260 11.30 -5.70 18.59
CA VAL A 260 10.66 -4.64 17.81
C VAL A 260 11.09 -3.25 18.30
N ALA A 261 11.27 -3.05 19.61
CA ALA A 261 11.73 -1.78 20.14
C ALA A 261 13.13 -1.42 19.61
N TYR A 262 14.07 -2.36 19.67
CA TYR A 262 15.45 -2.13 19.22
C TYR A 262 15.56 -2.00 17.70
N GLU A 263 14.86 -2.84 16.93
CA GLU A 263 14.83 -2.75 15.45
C GLU A 263 14.34 -1.40 14.95
N LEU A 264 13.42 -0.76 15.68
CA LEU A 264 12.84 0.54 15.34
C LEU A 264 13.59 1.72 15.97
N GLY A 265 14.78 1.49 16.52
CA GLY A 265 15.65 2.54 17.04
C GLY A 265 15.15 3.19 18.33
N PHE A 266 14.41 2.46 19.18
CA PHE A 266 14.09 2.93 20.53
C PHE A 266 15.24 2.59 21.49
N ASP A 267 15.73 3.60 22.23
CA ASP A 267 16.83 3.43 23.18
C ASP A 267 16.45 2.56 24.39
N ASP A 268 15.16 2.53 24.76
CA ASP A 268 14.64 1.75 25.87
C ASP A 268 13.21 1.24 25.61
N VAL A 269 12.96 0.01 26.08
CA VAL A 269 11.69 -0.71 25.91
C VAL A 269 10.55 -0.02 26.67
N THR A 270 10.82 0.61 27.81
CA THR A 270 9.81 1.35 28.57
C THR A 270 9.31 2.55 27.78
N TYR A 271 10.21 3.28 27.12
CA TYR A 271 9.84 4.39 26.24
C TYR A 271 9.02 3.89 25.04
N PHE A 272 9.42 2.77 24.42
CA PHE A 272 8.66 2.12 23.36
C PHE A 272 7.22 1.76 23.79
N VAL A 273 7.06 1.11 24.95
CA VAL A 273 5.74 0.72 25.47
C VAL A 273 4.88 1.96 25.75
N LYS A 274 5.44 3.02 26.34
CA LYS A 274 4.73 4.28 26.58
C LYS A 274 4.32 4.95 25.28
N PHE A 275 5.21 5.01 24.30
CA PHE A 275 4.93 5.53 22.96
C PHE A 275 3.76 4.76 22.32
N PHE A 276 3.86 3.44 22.23
CA PHE A 276 2.82 2.61 21.63
C PHE A 276 1.47 2.76 22.34
N LYS A 277 1.46 2.75 23.68
CA LYS A 277 0.25 2.91 24.49
C LYS A 277 -0.40 4.28 24.30
N ARG A 278 0.39 5.35 24.17
CA ARG A 278 -0.14 6.69 23.93
C ARG A 278 -0.93 6.77 22.62
N HIS A 279 -0.48 6.07 21.58
CA HIS A 279 -1.10 6.12 20.25
C HIS A 279 -2.19 5.05 20.03
N THR A 280 -2.16 3.94 20.76
CA THR A 280 -3.08 2.81 20.54
C THR A 280 -4.01 2.51 21.71
N LEU A 281 -3.81 3.18 22.85
CA LEU A 281 -4.47 2.94 24.14
C LEU A 281 -4.18 1.56 24.77
N LEU A 282 -3.39 0.71 24.12
CA LEU A 282 -3.02 -0.63 24.57
C LEU A 282 -1.50 -0.74 24.70
N THR A 283 -1.00 -1.60 25.60
CA THR A 283 0.42 -1.98 25.55
C THR A 283 0.69 -2.89 24.34
N PRO A 284 1.95 -3.00 23.87
CA PRO A 284 2.31 -3.93 22.80
C PRO A 284 1.85 -5.37 23.07
N SER A 285 2.02 -5.86 24.30
CA SER A 285 1.58 -7.20 24.70
C SER A 285 0.05 -7.34 24.69
N GLN A 286 -0.68 -6.35 25.22
CA GLN A 286 -2.15 -6.34 25.19
C GLN A 286 -2.67 -6.32 23.75
N PHE A 287 -2.02 -5.56 22.86
CA PHE A 287 -2.37 -5.54 21.45
C PHE A 287 -2.14 -6.91 20.79
N LYS A 288 -1.01 -7.59 21.08
CA LYS A 288 -0.74 -8.96 20.59
C LYS A 288 -1.81 -9.95 21.02
N GLU A 289 -2.29 -9.88 22.26
CA GLU A 289 -3.34 -10.76 22.77
C GLU A 289 -4.69 -10.45 22.13
N TYR A 290 -5.08 -9.18 22.09
CA TYR A 290 -6.34 -8.73 21.50
C TYR A 290 -6.47 -9.15 20.03
N SER A 291 -5.40 -8.97 19.25
CA SER A 291 -5.39 -9.30 17.82
C SER A 291 -5.28 -10.80 17.52
N LYS A 292 -4.94 -11.65 18.50
CA LYS A 292 -4.98 -13.13 18.36
C LYS A 292 -6.36 -13.72 18.67
N ALA A 293 -7.20 -12.97 19.37
CA ALA A 293 -8.55 -13.38 19.79
C ALA A 293 -9.64 -13.06 18.76
N LYS A 294 -9.31 -12.28 17.72
CA LYS A 294 -10.13 -12.00 16.53
C LYS A 294 -9.58 -12.75 15.33
#